data_AF-A0A514BSI6-F1
#
_entry.id   AF-A0A514BSI6-F1
#
_cell.length_a   1.000
_cell.length_b   1.000
_cell.length_c   1.000
_cell.angle_alpha   90.00
_cell.angle_beta   90.00
_cell.angle_gamma   90.00
#
_symmetry.space_group_name_H-M   'P 1'
#
loop_
_entity.id
_entity.type
_entity.pdbx_description
1 polymer ?
#
loop_
_entity_poly.entity_id
_entity_poly.type
_entity_poly.pdbx_seq_one_letter_code
_entity_poly.pdbx_strand_id
1 'polypeptide(L)'
;MSGHWTGTYSFVTGAVRFSDLAYIAMSADELDKANYPHTDFVEWDNHAWRDGGRVLWPTAGMSIAQKPLQQMCAVGIHGEVLLLGSGDRHEEQIGDSREAIQARGPLRGVRTIGETSTPSE
;
A
#
# COMPACT_ATOMS: atom_id res chain seq x y z
N MET A 1 9.61 -5.81 -20.54
CA MET A 1 10.52 -6.74 -19.85
C MET A 1 9.73 -7.62 -18.89
N SER A 2 9.02 -8.63 -19.40
CA SER A 2 8.33 -9.65 -18.60
C SER A 2 9.29 -10.81 -18.36
N GLY A 3 9.83 -10.94 -17.14
CA GLY A 3 10.66 -12.10 -16.78
C GLY A 3 11.78 -11.86 -15.76
N HIS A 4 12.01 -10.62 -15.31
CA HIS A 4 13.20 -10.32 -14.50
C HIS A 4 12.99 -10.41 -12.98
N TRP A 5 11.76 -10.58 -12.50
CA TRP A 5 11.43 -10.36 -11.08
C TRP A 5 11.32 -11.66 -10.30
N THR A 6 10.87 -12.76 -10.91
CA THR A 6 10.70 -14.07 -10.25
C THR A 6 11.98 -14.70 -9.70
N GLY A 7 13.16 -14.20 -10.09
CA GLY A 7 14.46 -14.70 -9.61
C GLY A 7 15.00 -13.96 -8.38
N THR A 8 14.42 -12.81 -8.04
CA THR A 8 14.85 -11.96 -6.92
C THR A 8 13.68 -11.51 -6.05
N TYR A 9 12.45 -11.76 -6.48
CA TYR A 9 11.22 -11.36 -5.82
C TYR A 9 10.21 -12.50 -5.77
N SER A 10 9.52 -12.56 -4.64
CA SER A 10 8.32 -13.34 -4.41
C SER A 10 7.08 -12.44 -4.49
N PHE A 11 6.05 -12.88 -5.22
CA PHE A 11 4.79 -12.15 -5.35
C PHE A 11 3.90 -12.38 -4.13
N VAL A 12 3.36 -11.31 -3.55
CA VAL A 12 2.53 -11.37 -2.34
C VAL A 12 1.04 -11.29 -2.70
N THR A 13 0.63 -10.19 -3.32
CA THR A 13 -0.76 -9.94 -3.72
C THR A 13 -0.81 -8.80 -4.74
N GLY A 14 -2.00 -8.47 -5.26
CA GLY A 14 -2.17 -7.37 -6.20
C GLY A 14 -3.62 -6.91 -6.29
N ALA A 15 -3.80 -5.73 -6.89
CA ALA A 15 -5.10 -5.14 -7.11
C ALA A 15 -5.17 -4.52 -8.52
N VAL A 16 -6.21 -4.89 -9.28
CA VAL A 16 -6.45 -4.35 -10.63
C VAL A 16 -7.37 -3.14 -10.51
N ARG A 17 -6.92 -1.99 -11.03
CA ARG A 17 -7.69 -0.75 -11.02
C ARG A 17 -8.40 -0.51 -12.34
N PHE A 18 -7.71 -0.74 -13.46
CA PHE A 18 -8.25 -0.65 -14.82
C PHE A 18 -7.79 -1.85 -15.65
N SER A 19 -8.29 -1.99 -16.87
CA SER A 19 -7.90 -3.09 -17.78
C SER A 19 -6.41 -3.11 -18.11
N ASP A 20 -5.75 -1.97 -18.00
CA ASP A 20 -4.34 -1.73 -18.31
C ASP A 20 -3.54 -1.21 -17.11
N LEU A 21 -4.17 -1.11 -15.91
CA LEU A 21 -3.54 -0.65 -14.67
C LEU A 21 -3.75 -1.64 -13.53
N ALA A 22 -2.65 -2.23 -13.06
CA ALA A 22 -2.63 -3.09 -11.88
C ALA A 22 -1.46 -2.74 -10.95
N TYR A 23 -1.66 -2.96 -9.66
CA TYR A 23 -0.66 -2.79 -8.62
C TYR A 23 -0.31 -4.15 -8.04
N ILE A 24 0.97 -4.38 -7.78
CA ILE A 24 1.47 -5.65 -7.27
C ILE A 24 2.40 -5.39 -6.10
N ALA A 25 2.15 -6.09 -4.99
CA ALA A 25 3.05 -6.17 -3.86
C ALA A 25 3.98 -7.39 -4.02
N MET A 26 5.26 -7.17 -3.81
CA MET A 26 6.30 -8.19 -3.86
C MET A 26 7.21 -8.07 -2.65
N SER A 27 7.89 -9.17 -2.34
CA SER A 27 8.94 -9.23 -1.35
C SER A 27 10.26 -9.58 -2.04
N ALA A 28 11.33 -8.86 -1.73
CA ALA A 28 12.67 -9.14 -2.23
C ALA A 28 13.28 -10.30 -1.43
N ASP A 29 13.64 -11.39 -2.13
CA ASP A 29 14.06 -12.63 -1.50
C ASP A 29 15.34 -12.48 -0.66
N GLU A 30 16.22 -11.53 -1.00
CA GLU A 30 17.44 -11.25 -0.22
C GLU A 30 17.13 -10.57 1.11
N LEU A 31 16.13 -9.68 1.15
CA LEU A 31 15.71 -9.01 2.37
C LEU A 31 14.92 -9.95 3.28
N ASP A 32 14.13 -10.84 2.69
CA ASP A 32 13.46 -11.91 3.43
C ASP A 32 14.46 -12.84 4.13
N LYS A 33 15.54 -13.23 3.44
CA LYS A 33 16.64 -14.00 4.04
C LYS A 33 17.32 -13.26 5.21
N ALA A 34 17.36 -11.93 5.14
CA ALA A 34 17.89 -11.09 6.21
C ALA A 34 16.85 -10.78 7.32
N ASN A 35 15.63 -11.32 7.22
CA ASN A 35 14.49 -11.02 8.10
C ASN A 35 14.19 -9.52 8.20
N TYR A 36 14.33 -8.78 7.10
CA TYR A 36 14.02 -7.37 7.03
C TYR A 36 12.56 -7.17 6.57
N PRO A 37 11.65 -6.64 7.40
CA PRO A 37 10.25 -6.43 7.01
C PRO A 37 10.15 -5.36 5.93
N HIS A 38 9.50 -5.68 4.81
CA HIS A 38 9.33 -4.75 3.70
C HIS A 38 8.23 -5.21 2.75
N THR A 39 7.82 -4.31 1.86
CA THR A 39 7.11 -4.63 0.62
C THR A 39 7.61 -3.71 -0.48
N ASP A 40 7.89 -4.26 -1.65
CA ASP A 40 8.11 -3.50 -2.89
C ASP A 40 6.84 -3.49 -3.73
N PHE A 41 6.44 -2.30 -4.17
CA PHE A 41 5.28 -2.13 -5.03
C PHE A 41 5.72 -1.86 -6.47
N VAL A 42 4.98 -2.43 -7.41
CA VAL A 42 5.06 -2.06 -8.82
C VAL A 42 3.69 -1.80 -9.40
N GLU A 43 3.70 -0.96 -10.43
CA GLU A 43 2.55 -0.69 -11.26
C GLU A 43 2.79 -1.34 -12.62
N TRP A 44 1.81 -2.10 -13.10
CA TRP A 44 1.68 -2.43 -14.51
C TRP A 44 0.72 -1.41 -15.11
N ASP A 45 1.24 -0.43 -15.84
CA ASP A 45 0.46 0.63 -16.49
C ASP A 45 0.77 0.67 -17.99
N ASN A 46 -0.26 0.55 -18.82
CA ASN A 46 -0.16 0.64 -20.28
C ASN A 46 0.98 -0.23 -20.85
N HIS A 47 0.95 -1.52 -20.52
CA HIS A 47 1.94 -2.53 -20.93
C HIS A 47 3.39 -2.28 -20.45
N ALA A 48 3.58 -1.41 -19.47
CA ALA A 48 4.89 -1.11 -18.90
C ALA A 48 4.89 -1.30 -17.37
N TRP A 49 6.02 -1.77 -16.85
CA TRP A 49 6.27 -1.81 -15.41
C TRP A 49 6.79 -0.46 -14.94
N ARG A 50 6.30 0.02 -13.80
CA ARG A 50 6.78 1.19 -13.08
C ARG A 50 7.02 0.86 -11.61
N ASP A 51 7.98 1.54 -11.03
CA ASP A 51 8.27 1.46 -9.61
C ASP A 51 7.16 2.18 -8.81
N GLY A 52 6.55 1.47 -7.86
CA GLY A 52 5.59 2.01 -6.89
C GLY A 52 6.22 2.33 -5.54
N GLY A 53 7.52 2.07 -5.38
CA GLY A 53 8.31 2.31 -4.18
C GLY A 53 8.24 1.18 -3.15
N ARG A 54 9.07 1.33 -2.12
CA ARG A 54 9.17 0.40 -0.99
C ARG A 54 8.51 0.97 0.26
N VAL A 55 7.96 0.09 1.08
CA VAL A 55 7.60 0.36 2.48
C VAL A 55 8.35 -0.59 3.41
N LEU A 56 8.49 -0.23 4.69
CA LEU A 56 9.28 -0.97 5.68
C LEU A 56 8.42 -1.92 6.54
N TRP A 57 7.39 -2.49 5.94
CA TRP A 57 6.45 -3.41 6.57
C TRP A 57 5.89 -4.40 5.53
N PRO A 58 5.52 -5.63 5.94
CA PRO A 58 4.98 -6.63 5.04
C PRO A 58 3.49 -6.35 4.76
N THR A 59 3.11 -6.43 3.48
CA THR A 59 1.72 -6.23 3.05
C THR A 59 0.89 -7.48 3.31
N ALA A 60 -0.21 -7.31 4.03
CA ALA A 60 -1.19 -8.36 4.33
C ALA A 60 -2.29 -8.45 3.27
N GLY A 61 -2.63 -7.33 2.63
CA GLY A 61 -3.69 -7.29 1.62
C GLY A 61 -3.72 -5.97 0.85
N MET A 62 -4.37 -6.01 -0.32
CA MET A 62 -4.54 -4.86 -1.21
C MET A 62 -5.96 -4.77 -1.73
N SER A 63 -6.43 -3.56 -2.00
CA SER A 63 -7.71 -3.30 -2.65
C SER A 63 -7.68 -1.97 -3.41
N ILE A 64 -8.70 -1.72 -4.22
CA ILE A 64 -8.90 -0.40 -4.84
C ILE A 64 -9.99 0.34 -4.07
N ALA A 65 -9.62 1.45 -3.43
CA ALA A 65 -10.59 2.41 -2.96
C ALA A 65 -11.23 3.09 -4.18
N GLN A 66 -12.56 3.22 -4.21
CA GLN A 66 -13.28 3.92 -5.29
C GLN A 66 -13.61 5.37 -4.93
N LYS A 67 -13.62 5.69 -3.64
CA LYS A 67 -13.96 7.00 -3.08
C LYS A 67 -13.05 7.29 -1.86
N PRO A 68 -12.77 8.57 -1.55
CA PRO A 68 -13.18 9.76 -2.30
C PRO A 68 -12.31 9.95 -3.54
N LEU A 69 -11.08 9.45 -3.48
CA LEU A 69 -10.13 9.33 -4.56
C LEU A 69 -9.99 7.85 -4.90
N GLN A 70 -10.03 7.54 -6.19
CA GLN A 70 -9.80 6.18 -6.63
C GLN A 70 -8.30 5.88 -6.56
N GLN A 71 -7.87 4.88 -5.79
CA GLN A 71 -6.46 4.53 -5.64
C GLN A 71 -6.29 3.14 -5.02
N MET A 72 -5.09 2.58 -5.14
CA MET A 72 -4.73 1.36 -4.45
C MET A 72 -4.52 1.65 -2.96
N CYS A 73 -5.07 0.78 -2.12
CA CYS A 73 -4.87 0.77 -0.67
C CYS A 73 -4.27 -0.59 -0.29
N ALA A 74 -3.04 -0.58 0.20
CA ALA A 74 -2.35 -1.73 0.78
C ALA A 74 -2.34 -1.60 2.29
N VAL A 75 -2.49 -2.72 3.00
CA VAL A 75 -2.50 -2.75 4.47
C VAL A 75 -1.46 -3.72 5.01
N GLY A 76 -0.75 -3.32 6.06
CA GLY A 76 0.12 -4.17 6.86
C GLY A 76 -0.61 -4.81 8.04
N ILE A 77 0.03 -5.80 8.68
CA ILE A 77 -0.56 -6.57 9.79
C ILE A 77 -0.71 -5.78 11.09
N HIS A 78 0.01 -4.65 11.23
CA HIS A 78 -0.09 -3.77 12.40
C HIS A 78 -0.87 -2.49 12.07
N GLY A 79 -1.61 -2.52 10.96
CA GLY A 79 -2.46 -1.44 10.49
C GLY A 79 -1.71 -0.32 9.78
N GLU A 80 -0.49 -0.58 9.33
CA GLU A 80 0.16 0.26 8.31
C GLU A 80 -0.73 0.31 7.07
N VAL A 81 -0.76 1.47 6.40
CA VAL A 81 -1.51 1.66 5.16
C VAL A 81 -0.66 2.40 4.17
N LEU A 82 -0.59 1.91 2.94
CA LEU A 82 -0.07 2.65 1.80
C LEU A 82 -1.23 2.96 0.86
N LEU A 83 -1.29 4.22 0.45
CA LEU A 83 -2.09 4.71 -0.64
C LEU A 83 -1.20 5.01 -1.83
N LEU A 84 -1.60 4.52 -3.00
CA LEU A 84 -0.84 4.71 -4.23
C LEU A 84 -1.77 4.86 -5.45
N GLY A 85 -1.51 5.91 -6.23
CA GLY A 85 -2.16 6.17 -7.51
C GLY A 85 -2.81 7.55 -7.56
N SER A 86 -3.34 7.92 -8.72
CA SER A 86 -3.95 9.25 -8.94
C SER A 86 -3.03 10.43 -8.64
N GLY A 87 -1.71 10.23 -8.80
CA GLY A 87 -0.70 11.24 -8.49
C GLY A 87 -0.35 11.36 -7.01
N ASP A 88 -0.93 10.51 -6.15
CA ASP A 88 -0.65 10.48 -4.72
C ASP A 88 0.10 9.21 -4.31
N ARG A 89 0.99 9.37 -3.33
CA ARG A 89 1.64 8.27 -2.60
C ARG A 89 1.76 8.71 -1.15
N HIS A 90 0.97 8.07 -0.29
CA HIS A 90 0.88 8.45 1.11
C HIS A 90 0.86 7.22 2.02
N GLU A 91 1.59 7.28 3.13
CA GLU A 91 1.61 6.23 4.16
C GLU A 91 0.85 6.72 5.40
N GLU A 92 -0.07 5.89 5.90
CA GLU A 92 -0.83 6.11 7.12
C GLU A 92 -0.62 4.97 8.13
N GLN A 93 -0.94 5.22 9.41
CA GLN A 93 -1.00 4.19 10.45
C GLN A 93 -2.40 4.12 11.06
N ILE A 94 -2.94 2.90 11.13
CA ILE A 94 -4.16 2.51 11.82
C ILE A 94 -3.76 1.64 13.01
N GLY A 95 -3.47 2.22 14.17
CA GLY A 95 -3.02 1.42 15.32
C GLY A 95 -2.98 2.16 16.65
N ASP A 96 -2.72 1.39 17.72
CA ASP A 96 -2.75 1.78 19.12
C ASP A 96 -1.35 1.76 19.75
N SER A 97 -0.42 2.59 19.26
CA SER A 97 0.83 2.80 19.99
C SER A 97 0.56 3.15 21.46
N ARG A 98 1.47 2.86 22.39
CA ARG A 98 1.26 3.16 23.83
C ARG A 98 1.12 4.67 24.12
N GLU A 99 1.50 5.51 23.16
CA GLU A 99 1.26 6.96 23.11
C GLU A 99 0.00 7.33 22.29
N ALA A 100 -0.52 6.39 21.50
CA ALA A 100 -1.75 6.48 20.75
C ALA A 100 -2.89 5.75 21.47
N ILE A 101 -3.85 6.54 21.96
CA ILE A 101 -5.28 6.20 21.88
C ILE A 101 -5.79 5.02 22.74
N GLN A 102 -4.98 4.21 23.42
CA GLN A 102 -5.48 3.22 24.41
C GLN A 102 -6.27 3.87 25.59
N ALA A 103 -6.35 5.20 25.65
CA ALA A 103 -7.07 5.98 26.68
C ALA A 103 -8.49 6.50 26.31
N ARG A 104 -9.14 6.16 25.17
CA ARG A 104 -10.42 6.84 24.81
C ARG A 104 -11.54 6.02 24.10
N GLY A 105 -12.09 4.98 24.72
CA GLY A 105 -13.50 4.55 24.48
C GLY A 105 -13.91 3.97 23.10
N PRO A 106 -15.23 3.82 22.84
CA PRO A 106 -15.79 3.16 21.64
C PRO A 106 -15.60 3.96 20.34
N LEU A 107 -15.89 3.32 19.20
CA LEU A 107 -15.62 3.72 17.80
C LEU A 107 -15.42 5.24 17.57
N ARG A 108 -14.21 5.64 17.14
CA ARG A 108 -13.76 7.05 17.11
C ARG A 108 -13.94 7.83 15.81
N GLY A 109 -14.44 7.22 14.74
CA GLY A 109 -14.69 7.94 13.51
C GLY A 109 -14.67 7.06 12.28
N VAL A 110 -15.47 7.46 11.30
CA VAL A 110 -15.39 6.96 9.92
C VAL A 110 -14.53 7.98 9.18
N ARG A 111 -13.30 7.59 8.82
CA ARG A 111 -12.42 8.40 7.97
C ARG A 111 -12.32 7.73 6.62
N THR A 112 -12.35 8.53 5.57
CA THR A 112 -12.05 8.02 4.23
C THR A 112 -10.54 8.00 4.06
N ILE A 113 -10.01 6.85 3.65
CA ILE A 113 -8.59 6.72 3.33
C ILE A 113 -8.36 7.48 2.02
N GLY A 114 -7.40 8.41 2.00
CA GLY A 114 -7.06 9.17 0.78
C GLY A 114 -7.72 10.54 0.59
N GLU A 115 -8.10 11.21 1.67
CA GLU A 115 -8.53 12.61 1.63
C GLU A 115 -7.47 13.49 2.31
N THR A 116 -6.76 14.31 1.54
CA THR A 116 -6.09 15.51 2.08
C THR A 116 -7.12 16.64 2.02
N SER A 117 -7.78 16.92 3.14
CA SER A 117 -8.63 18.11 3.23
C SER A 117 -7.74 19.36 3.27
N THR A 118 -7.47 19.96 2.11
CA THR A 118 -7.20 21.39 2.08
C THR A 118 -8.50 22.11 2.41
N PRO A 119 -8.51 23.03 3.41
CA PRO A 119 -9.67 23.87 3.64
C PRO A 119 -9.89 24.72 2.38
N SER A 120 -11.09 24.67 1.82
CA SER A 120 -11.53 25.62 0.80
C SER A 120 -11.62 27.03 1.43
N GLU A 121 -10.89 27.99 0.85
CA GLU A 121 -11.07 29.44 1.11
C GLU A 121 -12.46 29.94 0.68
#